data_AF-A0AAW6JRG4-F1
#
_entry.id   AF-A0AAW6JRG4-F1
#
_cell.length_a   1.000
_cell.length_b   1.000
_cell.length_c   1.000
_cell.angle_alpha   90.00
_cell.angle_beta   90.00
_cell.angle_gamma   90.00
#
_symmetry.space_group_name_H-M   'P 1'
#
loop_
_entity.id
_entity.type
_entity.pdbx_description
1 polymer ?
#
loop_
_entity_poly.entity_id
_entity_poly.type
_entity_poly.pdbx_seq_one_letter_code
_entity_poly.pdbx_strand_id
1 'polypeptide(L)'
;MKLSSNERKQLLKVIIDSYPDITDIEIFIKLELGENLDNIAGGSNNTQKVFKLIKWAETTGKLIDLLNAVSQDRPDNSDLQNTIKNLQKKYAQDNKINPDYYQDDQQNRKKKKLFSFIKLFLGILIIPIGIIVYKNFNQLGLSCDDTQLQKQDDSIKIIITNFNSSISPRLENYLYQKFDDQLTSKASKIVVCLTTNTKQKITNNIEARELGKQLFSEKNRDLVLIIWLNESLTGGIEFINDNMPDIPLSFDLDVQNNTRNILDNKFANKVYLFTSYGLSKIFYYKLDKLVLSQEYLDNALDKTISCNIEKSKEIAKNQEIATLYFELGLFYEDQKFTNIEAALKSYECGLKIDNNASNIRFQMANLYNKIGEKLKAKLIYTELTNSDRVPNEIKSLSFAQIGIFLAKESKCDKAEQEFKKSVTSDLSLGLELRASTRFFDCQNFHGAIEDLDKLCREMDKNCQNILMFYHEQLLQLERSQKLHIVEKINTIKQSQPKWKRIINGILENS
;
A
#
# COMPACT_ATOMS: atom_id res chain seq x y z
N MET A 1 8.71 -10.78 18.95
CA MET A 1 9.31 -11.75 19.90
C MET A 1 10.66 -11.25 20.40
N LYS A 2 11.01 -11.43 21.68
CA LYS A 2 12.33 -11.06 22.24
C LYS A 2 12.85 -12.18 23.14
N LEU A 3 14.06 -12.67 22.88
CA LEU A 3 14.68 -13.76 23.61
C LEU A 3 15.34 -13.25 24.90
N SER A 4 15.24 -14.04 25.98
CA SER A 4 16.12 -13.86 27.13
C SER A 4 17.57 -14.16 26.77
N SER A 5 18.51 -13.72 27.61
CA SER A 5 19.94 -13.94 27.40
C SER A 5 20.32 -15.43 27.35
N ASN A 6 19.59 -16.30 28.06
CA ASN A 6 19.86 -17.75 28.05
C ASN A 6 19.30 -18.42 26.79
N GLU A 7 18.08 -18.06 26.38
CA GLU A 7 17.45 -18.56 25.15
C GLU A 7 18.27 -18.16 23.91
N ARG A 8 18.74 -16.90 23.84
CA ARG A 8 19.62 -16.45 22.76
C ARG A 8 20.94 -17.22 22.72
N LYS A 9 21.54 -17.53 23.87
CA LYS A 9 22.77 -18.34 23.95
C LYS A 9 22.52 -19.78 23.50
N GLN A 10 21.40 -20.39 23.92
CA GLN A 10 21.04 -21.75 23.52
C GLN A 10 20.79 -21.83 22.01
N LEU A 11 19.97 -20.91 21.46
CA LEU A 11 19.69 -20.84 20.03
C LEU A 11 20.96 -20.60 19.20
N LEU A 12 21.81 -19.66 19.62
CA LEU A 12 23.11 -19.40 19.00
C LEU A 12 23.96 -20.67 18.93
N LYS A 13 24.07 -21.40 20.05
CA LYS A 13 24.85 -22.64 20.13
C LYS A 13 24.30 -23.69 19.16
N VAL A 14 23.02 -24.03 19.25
CA VAL A 14 22.46 -25.13 18.42
C VAL A 14 22.47 -24.80 16.93
N ILE A 15 22.36 -23.54 16.53
CA ILE A 15 22.53 -23.16 15.12
C ILE A 15 23.99 -23.35 14.69
N ILE A 16 24.97 -22.88 15.46
CA ILE A 16 26.39 -23.10 15.11
C ILE A 16 26.72 -24.60 15.03
N ASP A 17 26.24 -25.40 15.98
CA ASP A 17 26.45 -26.85 16.01
C ASP A 17 25.73 -27.57 14.84
N SER A 18 24.67 -26.98 14.26
CA SER A 18 23.91 -27.53 13.12
C SER A 18 24.47 -27.15 11.75
N TYR A 19 25.33 -26.13 11.70
CA TYR A 19 25.92 -25.59 10.47
C TYR A 19 27.43 -25.34 10.69
N PRO A 20 28.26 -26.40 10.61
CA PRO A 20 29.71 -26.27 10.76
C PRO A 20 30.35 -25.36 9.69
N ASP A 21 29.82 -25.39 8.46
CA ASP A 21 30.18 -24.47 7.38
C ASP A 21 29.24 -23.25 7.40
N ILE A 22 29.81 -22.05 7.25
CA ILE A 22 29.03 -20.81 7.15
C ILE A 22 28.31 -20.70 5.79
N THR A 23 28.87 -21.33 4.76
CA THR A 23 28.34 -21.35 3.39
C THR A 23 26.96 -21.99 3.36
N ASP A 24 26.73 -23.03 4.18
CA ASP A 24 25.42 -23.66 4.32
C ASP A 24 24.37 -22.66 4.86
N ILE A 25 24.73 -21.85 5.86
CA ILE A 25 23.85 -20.78 6.38
C ILE A 25 23.60 -19.70 5.33
N GLU A 26 24.62 -19.33 4.56
CA GLU A 26 24.50 -18.32 3.49
C GLU A 26 23.54 -18.77 2.38
N ILE A 27 23.63 -20.04 1.97
CA ILE A 27 22.72 -20.66 1.01
C ILE A 27 21.31 -20.75 1.61
N PHE A 28 21.18 -21.30 2.82
CA PHE A 28 19.91 -21.46 3.55
C PHE A 28 19.16 -20.13 3.71
N ILE A 29 19.81 -19.07 4.20
CA ILE A 29 19.18 -17.75 4.41
C ILE A 29 18.75 -17.11 3.08
N LYS A 30 19.50 -17.34 2.00
CA LYS A 30 19.17 -16.84 0.67
C LYS A 30 17.98 -17.56 0.06
N LEU A 31 17.86 -18.88 0.25
CA LEU A 31 16.77 -19.68 -0.29
C LEU A 31 15.48 -19.53 0.53
N GLU A 32 15.56 -19.69 1.85
CA GLU A 32 14.37 -19.79 2.71
C GLU A 32 13.85 -18.43 3.20
N LEU A 33 14.72 -17.44 3.40
CA LEU A 33 14.31 -16.09 3.85
C LEU A 33 14.37 -15.03 2.76
N GLY A 34 14.97 -15.33 1.60
CA GLY A 34 15.17 -14.40 0.48
C GLY A 34 16.21 -13.30 0.75
N GLU A 35 17.08 -13.47 1.75
CA GLU A 35 17.98 -12.43 2.25
C GLU A 35 19.46 -12.78 2.02
N ASN A 36 20.34 -11.78 2.04
CA ASN A 36 21.79 -12.02 2.00
C ASN A 36 22.37 -11.96 3.42
N LEU A 37 23.04 -13.03 3.88
CA LEU A 37 23.62 -13.10 5.22
C LEU A 37 24.67 -12.01 5.47
N ASP A 38 25.47 -11.59 4.49
CA ASP A 38 26.47 -10.53 4.69
C ASP A 38 25.81 -9.15 4.88
N ASN A 39 24.68 -8.91 4.22
CA ASN A 39 23.88 -7.68 4.41
C ASN A 39 23.25 -7.64 5.81
N ILE A 40 22.83 -8.79 6.35
CA ILE A 40 22.24 -8.92 7.69
C ILE A 40 23.33 -8.90 8.79
N ALA A 41 24.41 -9.63 8.55
CA ALA A 41 25.26 -10.22 9.57
C ALA A 41 26.74 -10.29 9.16
N GLY A 42 27.28 -9.25 8.53
CA GLY A 42 28.73 -9.13 8.34
C GLY A 42 29.52 -9.33 9.65
N GLY A 43 30.70 -9.92 9.59
CA GLY A 43 31.51 -10.30 10.75
C GLY A 43 32.67 -11.21 10.35
N SER A 44 33.63 -11.45 11.26
CA SER A 44 34.84 -12.21 10.92
C SER A 44 34.79 -13.70 11.23
N ASN A 45 33.69 -14.21 11.80
CA ASN A 45 33.51 -15.63 12.09
C ASN A 45 32.01 -16.02 12.23
N ASN A 46 31.74 -17.32 12.11
CA ASN A 46 30.41 -17.93 12.11
C ASN A 46 29.60 -17.52 13.35
N THR A 47 30.22 -17.57 14.54
CA THR A 47 29.57 -17.18 15.81
C THR A 47 29.06 -15.74 15.79
N GLN A 48 29.84 -14.81 15.23
CA GLN A 48 29.41 -13.42 15.06
C GLN A 48 28.30 -13.28 14.01
N LYS A 49 28.40 -13.98 12.87
CA LYS A 49 27.34 -13.96 11.83
C LYS A 49 26.01 -14.48 12.40
N VAL A 50 26.00 -15.67 13.01
CA VAL A 50 24.79 -16.27 13.61
C VAL A 50 24.21 -15.42 14.74
N PHE A 51 25.05 -14.84 15.61
CA PHE A 51 24.55 -13.94 16.66
C PHE A 51 23.88 -12.68 16.10
N LYS A 52 24.45 -12.09 15.05
CA LYS A 52 23.86 -10.94 14.36
C LYS A 52 22.57 -11.30 13.62
N LEU A 53 22.53 -12.46 12.97
CA LEU A 53 21.33 -13.01 12.33
C LEU A 53 20.17 -13.18 13.33
N ILE A 54 20.40 -13.81 14.49
CA ILE A 54 19.39 -13.94 15.55
C ILE A 54 18.94 -12.56 16.03
N LYS A 55 19.88 -11.65 16.28
CA LYS A 55 19.57 -10.27 16.71
C LYS A 55 18.73 -9.52 15.67
N TRP A 56 19.07 -9.64 14.39
CA TRP A 56 18.30 -9.05 13.29
C TRP A 56 16.88 -9.59 13.27
N ALA A 57 16.70 -10.92 13.38
CA ALA A 57 15.40 -11.57 13.39
C ALA A 57 14.55 -11.15 14.60
N GLU A 58 15.16 -10.97 15.78
CA GLU A 58 14.50 -10.35 16.94
C GLU A 58 14.05 -8.91 16.66
N THR A 59 14.92 -8.07 16.06
CA THR A 59 14.62 -6.64 15.84
C THR A 59 13.65 -6.38 14.69
N THR A 60 13.56 -7.27 13.70
CA THR A 60 12.71 -7.13 12.52
C THR A 60 11.38 -7.88 12.64
N GLY A 61 11.19 -8.69 13.69
CA GLY A 61 10.03 -9.55 13.85
C GLY A 61 10.17 -10.94 13.21
N LYS A 62 11.14 -11.13 12.31
CA LYS A 62 11.39 -12.38 11.54
C LYS A 62 11.91 -13.57 12.36
N LEU A 63 11.89 -13.52 13.70
CA LEU A 63 12.41 -14.61 14.55
C LEU A 63 11.63 -15.91 14.38
N ILE A 64 10.30 -15.87 14.20
CA ILE A 64 9.52 -17.09 13.95
C ILE A 64 9.86 -17.69 12.58
N ASP A 65 10.05 -16.86 11.56
CA ASP A 65 10.41 -17.30 10.21
C ASP A 65 11.79 -17.97 10.20
N LEU A 66 12.78 -17.35 10.86
CA LEU A 66 14.11 -17.95 11.07
C LEU A 66 14.03 -19.30 11.81
N LEU A 67 13.20 -19.40 12.86
CA LEU A 67 13.02 -20.64 13.61
C LEU A 67 12.34 -21.74 12.77
N ASN A 68 11.35 -21.39 11.96
CA ASN A 68 10.65 -22.34 11.08
C ASN A 68 11.57 -22.83 9.96
N ALA A 69 12.25 -21.92 9.27
CA ALA A 69 13.17 -22.25 8.19
C ALA A 69 14.32 -23.14 8.69
N VAL A 70 14.95 -22.78 9.81
CA VAL A 70 16.04 -23.59 10.41
C VAL A 70 15.54 -24.97 10.87
N SER A 71 14.28 -25.07 11.32
CA SER A 71 13.65 -26.36 11.64
C SER A 71 13.41 -27.22 10.40
N GLN A 72 13.09 -26.62 9.26
CA GLN A 72 12.81 -27.33 8.00
C GLN A 72 14.08 -27.80 7.27
N ASP A 73 15.17 -27.03 7.28
CA ASP A 73 16.44 -27.38 6.62
C ASP A 73 17.28 -28.41 7.41
N ARG A 74 17.06 -28.54 8.73
CA ARG A 74 17.77 -29.50 9.60
C ARG A 74 16.79 -30.34 10.45
N PRO A 75 15.88 -31.12 9.83
CA PRO A 75 14.84 -31.88 10.53
C PRO A 75 15.43 -32.93 11.48
N ASP A 76 16.57 -33.53 11.11
CA ASP A 76 17.20 -34.63 11.84
C ASP A 76 18.02 -34.17 13.07
N ASN A 77 18.27 -32.86 13.24
CA ASN A 77 19.02 -32.35 14.39
C ASN A 77 18.10 -32.20 15.62
N SER A 78 18.02 -33.25 16.46
CA SER A 78 17.11 -33.29 17.59
C SER A 78 17.30 -32.15 18.61
N ASP A 79 18.52 -31.69 18.86
CA ASP A 79 18.80 -30.62 19.83
C ASP A 79 18.32 -29.25 19.32
N LEU A 80 18.48 -29.01 18.02
CA LEU A 80 17.93 -27.86 17.32
C LEU A 80 16.39 -27.87 17.36
N GLN A 81 15.76 -28.98 16.96
CA GLN A 81 14.31 -29.13 16.96
C GLN A 81 13.71 -28.94 18.37
N ASN A 82 14.31 -29.54 19.40
CA ASN A 82 13.89 -29.36 20.79
C ASN A 82 14.03 -27.91 21.25
N THR A 83 15.11 -27.22 20.88
CA THR A 83 15.30 -25.80 21.21
C THR A 83 14.25 -24.93 20.53
N ILE A 84 14.01 -25.10 19.22
CA ILE A 84 13.01 -24.35 18.45
C ILE A 84 11.61 -24.55 19.02
N LYS A 85 11.21 -25.80 19.25
CA LYS A 85 9.90 -26.17 19.82
C LYS A 85 9.65 -25.54 21.19
N ASN A 86 10.68 -25.48 22.05
CA ASN A 86 10.57 -24.85 23.36
C ASN A 86 10.39 -23.32 23.26
N LEU A 87 11.12 -22.66 22.36
CA LEU A 87 10.99 -21.22 22.11
C LEU A 87 9.61 -20.86 21.54
N GLN A 88 9.13 -21.62 20.55
CA GLN A 88 7.79 -21.45 19.97
C GLN A 88 6.69 -21.67 21.01
N LYS A 89 6.79 -22.73 21.83
CA LYS A 89 5.81 -23.04 22.89
C LYS A 89 5.72 -21.90 23.90
N LYS A 90 6.85 -21.39 24.38
CA LYS A 90 6.88 -20.26 25.33
C LYS A 90 6.25 -19.01 24.72
N TYR A 91 6.61 -18.67 23.47
CA TYR A 91 6.03 -17.50 22.80
C TYR A 91 4.51 -17.62 22.61
N ALA A 92 4.00 -18.81 22.31
CA ALA A 92 2.57 -19.09 22.24
C ALA A 92 1.85 -19.05 23.61
N GLN A 93 2.59 -19.06 24.73
CA GLN A 93 2.06 -18.83 26.08
C GLN A 93 2.12 -17.35 26.45
N ASP A 94 3.25 -16.67 26.20
CA ASP A 94 3.42 -15.24 26.45
C ASP A 94 2.35 -14.40 25.69
N ASN A 95 2.04 -14.76 24.44
CA ASN A 95 1.00 -14.09 23.63
C ASN A 95 -0.45 -14.43 24.04
N LYS A 96 -0.67 -15.37 24.97
CA LYS A 96 -2.01 -15.71 25.49
C LYS A 96 -2.35 -15.00 26.80
N ILE A 97 -1.41 -14.23 27.35
CA ILE A 97 -1.56 -13.55 28.64
C ILE A 97 -1.30 -12.06 28.43
N ASN A 98 -2.36 -11.28 28.12
CA ASN A 98 -2.69 -9.97 28.70
C ASN A 98 -3.71 -9.15 27.85
N PRO A 99 -4.97 -9.00 28.30
CA PRO A 99 -5.92 -8.03 27.72
C PRO A 99 -5.98 -6.64 28.40
N ASP A 100 -5.39 -6.44 29.59
CA ASP A 100 -5.84 -5.42 30.57
C ASP A 100 -4.82 -4.29 30.91
N TYR A 101 -3.80 -4.04 30.10
CA TYR A 101 -2.74 -3.06 30.44
C TYR A 101 -2.96 -1.66 29.81
N TYR A 102 -3.85 -0.82 30.38
CA TYR A 102 -4.06 0.57 29.89
C TYR A 102 -4.63 1.61 30.89
N GLN A 103 -4.13 1.72 32.13
CA GLN A 103 -4.49 2.84 33.05
C GLN A 103 -3.39 3.26 34.06
N ASP A 104 -2.38 4.09 33.69
CA ASP A 104 -1.67 4.98 34.65
C ASP A 104 -0.73 6.07 34.03
N ASP A 105 -1.24 7.10 33.33
CA ASP A 105 -0.41 8.29 32.98
C ASP A 105 -1.20 9.60 32.84
N GLN A 106 -1.72 10.12 33.96
CA GLN A 106 -2.53 11.36 34.00
C GLN A 106 -1.95 12.51 34.86
N GLN A 107 -0.85 12.31 35.61
CA GLN A 107 -0.49 13.27 36.67
C GLN A 107 0.54 14.38 36.31
N ASN A 108 1.33 14.25 35.24
CA ASN A 108 2.53 15.10 35.05
C ASN A 108 2.38 16.41 34.25
N ARG A 109 1.19 16.81 33.78
CA ARG A 109 1.03 17.93 32.82
C ARG A 109 0.88 19.36 33.38
N LYS A 110 1.12 19.62 34.68
CA LYS A 110 0.85 20.95 35.31
C LYS A 110 2.02 21.96 35.42
N LYS A 111 3.24 21.68 34.94
CA LYS A 111 4.44 22.48 35.32
C LYS A 111 5.20 23.30 34.24
N LYS A 112 4.76 23.39 32.96
CA LYS A 112 5.53 24.08 31.89
C LYS A 112 4.77 25.18 31.14
N LYS A 113 4.46 26.29 31.83
CA LYS A 113 4.10 27.60 31.22
C LYS A 113 4.78 28.76 31.96
N LEU A 114 6.12 28.86 31.89
CA LEU A 114 6.88 29.99 32.48
C LEU A 114 8.07 30.50 31.65
N PHE A 115 8.30 30.01 30.43
CA PHE A 115 9.34 30.56 29.54
C PHE A 115 8.75 31.09 28.24
N SER A 116 8.19 32.29 28.37
CA SER A 116 7.95 33.22 27.28
C SER A 116 9.21 34.09 27.03
N PHE A 117 9.08 35.02 26.07
CA PHE A 117 9.70 36.35 26.05
C PHE A 117 11.02 36.68 25.33
N ILE A 118 11.86 35.75 24.87
CA ILE A 118 13.15 36.14 24.25
C ILE A 118 13.40 35.53 22.87
N LYS A 119 12.91 36.20 21.82
CA LYS A 119 13.64 36.56 20.58
C LYS A 119 12.77 37.31 19.55
N LEU A 120 12.21 38.44 19.99
CA LEU A 120 11.77 39.51 19.09
C LEU A 120 12.90 40.56 18.96
N PHE A 121 14.02 40.20 18.34
CA PHE A 121 15.10 41.15 17.99
C PHE A 121 16.03 40.53 16.93
N LEU A 122 15.72 40.77 15.66
CA LEU A 122 16.64 41.01 14.52
C LEU A 122 15.89 40.84 13.19
N GLY A 123 15.46 41.96 12.60
CA GLY A 123 15.37 42.09 11.14
C GLY A 123 16.77 42.30 10.54
N ILE A 124 16.98 42.65 9.27
CA ILE A 124 16.13 42.96 8.10
C ILE A 124 17.11 43.12 6.90
N LEU A 125 16.62 43.12 5.63
CA LEU A 125 17.37 43.18 4.34
C LEU A 125 17.97 41.82 3.90
N ILE A 126 17.90 41.37 2.63
CA ILE A 126 17.86 42.09 1.35
C ILE A 126 16.81 41.52 0.36
N ILE A 127 16.34 42.41 -0.53
CA ILE A 127 15.59 42.21 -1.80
C ILE A 127 16.19 43.24 -2.80
N PRO A 128 16.16 43.09 -4.16
CA PRO A 128 15.07 42.53 -4.98
C PRO A 128 15.49 41.77 -6.29
N ILE A 129 14.54 41.66 -7.24
CA ILE A 129 14.63 41.31 -8.70
C ILE A 129 14.68 39.83 -9.11
N GLY A 130 14.22 38.96 -8.22
CA GLY A 130 13.15 38.02 -8.59
C GLY A 130 11.76 38.71 -8.59
N ILE A 131 11.60 39.93 -9.15
CA ILE A 131 10.45 40.80 -8.83
C ILE A 131 9.30 40.81 -9.85
N ILE A 132 9.50 40.47 -11.12
CA ILE A 132 8.51 40.86 -12.15
C ILE A 132 7.45 39.76 -12.44
N VAL A 133 7.81 38.47 -12.40
CA VAL A 133 6.81 37.38 -12.46
C VAL A 133 6.24 37.07 -11.06
N TYR A 134 7.08 37.13 -10.03
CA TYR A 134 6.72 37.14 -8.60
C TYR A 134 5.60 38.17 -8.31
N LYS A 135 5.68 39.39 -8.87
CA LYS A 135 4.72 40.48 -8.60
C LYS A 135 3.24 40.19 -8.89
N ASN A 136 2.90 39.27 -9.80
CA ASN A 136 1.49 38.97 -10.11
C ASN A 136 0.93 37.75 -9.37
N PHE A 137 1.77 36.87 -8.82
CA PHE A 137 1.32 35.73 -7.98
C PHE A 137 1.63 35.91 -6.47
N ASN A 138 2.42 36.92 -6.09
CA ASN A 138 2.67 37.39 -4.71
C ASN A 138 1.43 37.81 -3.91
N GLN A 139 0.25 37.76 -4.51
CA GLN A 139 -1.01 38.00 -3.82
C GLN A 139 -1.74 36.70 -3.46
N LEU A 140 -1.16 35.52 -3.68
CA LEU A 140 -1.51 34.36 -2.87
C LEU A 140 -1.03 34.62 -1.44
N GLY A 141 -1.85 35.32 -0.66
CA GLY A 141 -1.57 35.64 0.74
C GLY A 141 -1.65 34.37 1.58
N LEU A 142 -0.63 33.51 1.51
CA LEU A 142 -0.51 32.36 2.37
C LEU A 142 -0.26 32.85 3.80
N SER A 143 -0.98 32.29 4.77
CA SER A 143 -0.82 32.63 6.20
C SER A 143 0.48 32.10 6.79
N CYS A 144 1.13 31.17 6.09
CA CYS A 144 2.41 30.61 6.48
C CYS A 144 3.58 31.40 5.91
N ASP A 145 4.72 31.21 6.54
CA ASP A 145 5.99 31.79 6.16
C ASP A 145 6.52 31.15 4.86
N ASP A 146 6.57 31.93 3.77
CA ASP A 146 7.10 31.54 2.46
C ASP A 146 8.50 30.90 2.56
N THR A 147 9.32 31.30 3.53
CA THR A 147 10.66 30.72 3.72
C THR A 147 10.60 29.28 4.23
N GLN A 148 9.52 28.87 4.89
CA GLN A 148 9.29 27.48 5.30
C GLN A 148 8.74 26.63 4.15
N LEU A 149 7.96 27.24 3.24
CA LEU A 149 7.55 26.60 1.99
C LEU A 149 8.74 26.36 1.05
N GLN A 150 9.66 27.32 0.95
CA GLN A 150 10.81 27.25 0.04
C GLN A 150 12.01 26.49 0.61
N LYS A 151 12.02 26.20 1.92
CA LYS A 151 13.13 25.45 2.53
C LYS A 151 13.17 24.01 2.04
N GLN A 152 14.34 23.60 1.55
CA GLN A 152 14.61 22.22 1.13
C GLN A 152 14.92 21.38 2.37
N ASP A 153 13.92 20.67 2.88
CA ASP A 153 14.04 19.64 3.92
C ASP A 153 12.96 18.56 3.72
N ASP A 154 13.11 17.40 4.36
CA ASP A 154 12.16 16.26 4.25
C ASP A 154 10.82 16.52 4.97
N SER A 155 10.33 17.76 4.96
CA SER A 155 9.05 18.14 5.55
C SER A 155 7.87 17.77 4.67
N ILE A 156 6.73 17.49 5.31
CA ILE A 156 5.44 17.36 4.63
C ILE A 156 4.78 18.74 4.67
N LYS A 157 4.51 19.31 3.51
CA LYS A 157 3.96 20.66 3.36
C LYS A 157 2.48 20.53 3.01
N ILE A 158 1.62 21.00 3.91
CA ILE A 158 0.17 20.86 3.80
C ILE A 158 -0.42 22.24 3.52
N ILE A 159 -1.02 22.43 2.36
CA ILE A 159 -1.60 23.72 1.98
C ILE A 159 -3.10 23.56 1.95
N ILE A 160 -3.81 24.32 2.78
CA ILE A 160 -5.25 24.31 2.89
C ILE A 160 -5.79 25.59 2.27
N THR A 161 -6.65 25.48 1.27
CA THR A 161 -6.98 26.61 0.37
C THR A 161 -8.49 26.89 0.26
N ASN A 162 -8.80 28.08 -0.24
CA ASN A 162 -10.11 28.51 -0.74
C ASN A 162 -11.27 28.75 0.28
N PHE A 163 -10.94 29.06 1.53
CA PHE A 163 -11.97 29.50 2.49
C PHE A 163 -12.44 30.95 2.23
N ASN A 164 -13.72 31.11 1.86
CA ASN A 164 -14.33 32.42 1.61
C ASN A 164 -14.76 33.19 2.87
N SER A 165 -14.64 32.57 4.03
CA SER A 165 -14.68 33.21 5.35
C SER A 165 -13.37 32.92 6.07
N SER A 166 -12.94 33.78 6.99
CA SER A 166 -11.89 33.44 7.96
C SER A 166 -12.15 32.04 8.52
N ILE A 167 -11.18 31.13 8.38
CA ILE A 167 -11.26 29.82 9.03
C ILE A 167 -11.58 30.08 10.50
N SER A 168 -12.59 29.41 11.05
CA SER A 168 -12.87 29.48 12.47
C SER A 168 -11.56 29.23 13.22
N PRO A 169 -11.07 30.15 14.07
CA PRO A 169 -9.78 29.94 14.74
C PRO A 169 -9.75 28.65 15.56
N ARG A 170 -10.92 28.06 15.88
CA ARG A 170 -11.04 26.71 16.45
C ARG A 170 -10.65 25.61 15.47
N LEU A 171 -11.09 25.69 14.21
CA LEU A 171 -10.76 24.72 13.16
C LEU A 171 -9.28 24.84 12.75
N GLU A 172 -8.75 26.05 12.61
CA GLU A 172 -7.32 26.28 12.37
C GLU A 172 -6.47 25.70 13.50
N ASN A 173 -6.74 26.07 14.76
CA ASN A 173 -6.02 25.51 15.90
C ASN A 173 -6.26 24.00 16.08
N TYR A 174 -7.45 23.47 15.75
CA TYR A 174 -7.71 22.03 15.78
C TYR A 174 -6.83 21.28 14.78
N LEU A 175 -6.74 21.77 13.54
CA LEU A 175 -5.89 21.17 12.51
C LEU A 175 -4.42 21.27 12.92
N TYR A 176 -3.91 22.47 13.22
CA TYR A 176 -2.53 22.64 13.70
C TYR A 176 -2.22 21.72 14.88
N GLN A 177 -3.07 21.67 15.91
CA GLN A 177 -2.87 20.81 17.07
C GLN A 177 -2.90 19.31 16.70
N LYS A 178 -3.83 18.87 15.85
CA LYS A 178 -3.92 17.45 15.44
C LYS A 178 -2.72 17.01 14.60
N PHE A 179 -2.25 17.87 13.69
CA PHE A 179 -1.05 17.60 12.91
C PHE A 179 0.20 17.60 13.81
N ASP A 180 0.38 18.61 14.66
CA ASP A 180 1.57 18.76 15.52
C ASP A 180 1.64 17.67 16.60
N ASP A 181 0.55 17.38 17.31
CA ASP A 181 0.51 16.35 18.37
C ASP A 181 0.75 14.92 17.84
N GLN A 182 0.44 14.62 16.57
CA GLN A 182 0.54 13.26 16.01
C GLN A 182 1.78 13.00 15.12
N LEU A 183 2.40 14.04 14.54
CA LEU A 183 3.45 13.88 13.52
C LEU A 183 4.87 14.24 14.01
N THR A 184 4.97 14.93 15.16
CA THR A 184 6.23 15.39 15.78
C THR A 184 7.20 14.28 16.21
N SER A 185 6.81 13.00 16.21
CA SER A 185 7.72 11.91 16.59
C SER A 185 8.69 11.48 15.48
N LYS A 186 8.31 11.58 14.18
CA LYS A 186 9.05 10.96 13.06
C LYS A 186 8.96 11.65 11.68
N ALA A 187 8.40 12.85 11.57
CA ALA A 187 8.49 13.70 10.37
C ALA A 187 9.29 14.98 10.67
N SER A 188 10.19 15.38 9.77
CA SER A 188 11.23 16.40 10.04
C SER A 188 10.66 17.80 10.31
N LYS A 189 9.53 18.12 9.69
CA LYS A 189 8.66 19.25 10.00
C LYS A 189 7.33 19.07 9.27
N ILE A 190 6.29 19.77 9.72
CA ILE A 190 5.09 20.02 8.92
C ILE A 190 4.87 21.52 8.83
N VAL A 191 4.58 21.98 7.61
CA VAL A 191 4.24 23.38 7.34
C VAL A 191 2.79 23.40 6.87
N VAL A 192 1.88 23.86 7.72
CA VAL A 192 0.48 24.10 7.32
C VAL A 192 0.36 25.55 6.83
N CYS A 193 -0.29 25.74 5.67
CA CYS A 193 -0.42 27.01 4.98
C CYS A 193 -1.86 27.29 4.59
N LEU A 194 -2.40 28.48 4.90
CA LEU A 194 -3.78 28.85 4.54
C LEU A 194 -3.81 29.95 3.48
N THR A 195 -4.53 29.79 2.37
CA THR A 195 -4.74 30.92 1.43
C THR A 195 -5.72 31.93 2.01
N THR A 196 -5.26 33.13 2.33
CA THR A 196 -6.10 34.23 2.87
C THR A 196 -6.64 35.19 1.80
N ASN A 197 -6.12 35.16 0.57
CA ASN A 197 -6.65 36.00 -0.52
C ASN A 197 -7.83 35.32 -1.23
N THR A 198 -9.01 35.92 -1.10
CA THR A 198 -10.29 35.46 -1.65
C THR A 198 -10.44 35.61 -3.17
N LYS A 199 -9.48 36.26 -3.86
CA LYS A 199 -9.59 36.55 -5.30
C LYS A 199 -9.28 35.38 -6.23
N GLN A 200 -8.58 34.35 -5.77
CA GLN A 200 -8.16 33.23 -6.60
C GLN A 200 -8.67 31.92 -5.97
N LYS A 201 -9.91 31.57 -6.31
CA LYS A 201 -10.58 30.38 -5.78
C LYS A 201 -10.09 29.13 -6.50
N ILE A 202 -9.62 28.13 -5.75
CA ILE A 202 -9.35 26.78 -6.26
C ILE A 202 -10.66 26.01 -6.28
N THR A 203 -11.29 25.98 -7.44
CA THR A 203 -12.61 25.38 -7.64
C THR A 203 -12.56 23.89 -7.97
N ASN A 204 -11.42 23.41 -8.48
CA ASN A 204 -11.23 22.04 -8.95
C ASN A 204 -9.80 21.55 -8.71
N ASN A 205 -9.59 20.25 -8.97
CA ASN A 205 -8.34 19.56 -8.71
C ASN A 205 -7.21 19.95 -9.67
N ILE A 206 -7.53 20.33 -10.92
CA ILE A 206 -6.56 20.83 -11.89
C ILE A 206 -5.95 22.14 -11.38
N GLU A 207 -6.76 23.07 -10.89
CA GLU A 207 -6.32 24.32 -10.26
C GLU A 207 -5.48 24.08 -8.99
N ALA A 208 -5.83 23.09 -8.17
CA ALA A 208 -5.06 22.71 -6.99
C ALA A 208 -3.67 22.18 -7.39
N ARG A 209 -3.61 21.30 -8.38
CA ARG A 209 -2.36 20.72 -8.88
C ARG A 209 -1.46 21.76 -9.54
N GLU A 210 -2.02 22.66 -10.35
CA GLU A 210 -1.26 23.74 -10.98
C GLU A 210 -0.77 24.77 -9.97
N LEU A 211 -1.56 25.13 -8.93
CA LEU A 211 -1.04 25.90 -7.80
C LEU A 211 0.15 25.19 -7.15
N GLY A 212 0.04 23.88 -6.95
CA GLY A 212 1.13 23.08 -6.41
C GLY A 212 2.41 23.16 -7.22
N LYS A 213 2.34 22.90 -8.54
CA LYS A 213 3.50 23.03 -9.45
C LYS A 213 4.10 24.45 -9.46
N GLN A 214 3.29 25.48 -9.22
CA GLN A 214 3.74 26.87 -9.11
C GLN A 214 4.45 27.16 -7.78
N LEU A 215 3.93 26.65 -6.66
CA LEU A 215 4.53 26.82 -5.34
C LEU A 215 5.79 25.97 -5.15
N PHE A 216 5.93 24.88 -5.92
CA PHE A 216 7.04 23.93 -5.82
C PHE A 216 7.63 23.63 -7.19
N SER A 217 8.78 24.23 -7.49
CA SER A 217 9.52 23.94 -8.73
C SER A 217 9.86 22.46 -8.85
N GLU A 218 9.90 21.92 -10.07
CA GLU A 218 10.23 20.51 -10.43
C GLU A 218 11.47 19.91 -9.72
N LYS A 219 12.40 20.75 -9.23
CA LYS A 219 13.60 20.34 -8.51
C LYS A 219 13.39 20.01 -7.03
N ASN A 220 12.26 20.39 -6.44
CA ASN A 220 11.93 20.13 -5.03
C ASN A 220 10.91 18.98 -4.92
N ARG A 221 11.38 17.78 -4.57
CA ARG A 221 10.59 16.54 -4.48
C ARG A 221 9.77 16.42 -3.18
N ASP A 222 9.39 17.54 -2.60
CA ASP A 222 8.77 17.60 -1.28
C ASP A 222 7.38 16.96 -1.31
N LEU A 223 6.90 16.51 -0.15
CA LEU A 223 5.55 15.96 -0.02
C LEU A 223 4.56 17.10 0.18
N VAL A 224 3.97 17.55 -0.93
CA VAL A 224 2.96 18.60 -0.91
C VAL A 224 1.57 17.99 -0.96
N LEU A 225 0.78 18.27 0.07
CA LEU A 225 -0.62 17.87 0.20
C LEU A 225 -1.47 19.14 0.07
N ILE A 226 -2.13 19.34 -1.07
CA ILE A 226 -3.07 20.48 -1.21
C ILE A 226 -4.48 20.00 -0.92
N ILE A 227 -5.05 20.56 0.15
CA ILE A 227 -6.44 20.43 0.54
C ILE A 227 -7.15 21.70 0.07
N TRP A 228 -8.21 21.60 -0.73
CA TRP A 228 -9.08 22.75 -1.02
C TRP A 228 -10.52 22.44 -0.64
N LEU A 229 -11.27 23.49 -0.33
CA LEU A 229 -12.68 23.44 0.06
C LEU A 229 -13.38 24.67 -0.54
N ASN A 230 -14.49 24.50 -1.24
CA ASN A 230 -15.28 25.62 -1.78
C ASN A 230 -16.45 26.02 -0.85
N GLU A 231 -17.33 26.92 -1.29
CA GLU A 231 -18.47 27.41 -0.50
C GLU A 231 -19.57 26.35 -0.29
N SER A 232 -19.77 25.47 -1.27
CA SER A 232 -20.58 24.25 -1.14
C SER A 232 -19.81 23.14 -0.43
N LEU A 233 -18.78 23.50 0.36
CA LEU A 233 -17.80 22.64 1.03
C LEU A 233 -17.20 21.52 0.15
N THR A 234 -17.32 21.60 -1.18
CA THR A 234 -16.74 20.59 -2.07
C THR A 234 -15.24 20.72 -2.00
N GLY A 235 -14.56 19.60 -1.87
CA GLY A 235 -13.13 19.62 -1.66
C GLY A 235 -12.40 18.50 -2.37
N GLY A 236 -11.10 18.48 -2.11
CA GLY A 236 -10.21 17.48 -2.65
C GLY A 236 -8.85 17.52 -1.99
N ILE A 237 -8.07 16.49 -2.33
CA ILE A 237 -6.67 16.33 -1.94
C ILE A 237 -5.91 16.07 -3.23
N GLU A 238 -4.92 16.89 -3.53
CA GLU A 238 -4.03 16.69 -4.69
C GLU A 238 -2.58 16.55 -4.26
N PHE A 239 -1.87 15.69 -4.99
CA PHE A 239 -0.45 15.38 -4.82
C PHE A 239 0.31 15.89 -6.03
N ILE A 240 1.41 16.62 -5.78
CA ILE A 240 2.10 17.40 -6.83
C ILE A 240 3.37 16.71 -7.34
N ASN A 241 3.70 15.55 -6.77
CA ASN A 241 4.84 14.75 -7.18
C ASN A 241 4.39 13.77 -8.28
N ASP A 242 4.88 13.96 -9.51
CA ASP A 242 4.49 13.20 -10.73
C ASP A 242 4.77 11.68 -10.68
N ASN A 243 5.33 11.19 -9.58
CA ASN A 243 5.51 9.76 -9.30
C ASN A 243 4.33 9.12 -8.51
N MET A 244 3.30 9.88 -8.13
CA MET A 244 2.01 9.29 -7.74
C MET A 244 1.09 9.21 -8.96
N PRO A 245 0.23 8.19 -9.09
CA PRO A 245 -0.87 8.25 -10.03
C PRO A 245 -1.79 9.42 -9.67
N ASP A 246 -2.27 10.14 -10.68
CA ASP A 246 -3.22 11.24 -10.49
C ASP A 246 -4.51 10.69 -9.88
N ILE A 247 -4.84 11.10 -8.64
CA ILE A 247 -6.10 10.77 -8.00
C ILE A 247 -6.94 12.06 -7.91
N PRO A 248 -7.75 12.38 -8.94
CA PRO A 248 -8.64 13.53 -8.92
C PRO A 248 -9.72 13.33 -7.85
N LEU A 249 -9.46 13.82 -6.64
CA LEU A 249 -10.44 13.86 -5.57
C LEU A 249 -11.26 15.14 -5.70
N SER A 250 -12.52 15.00 -6.10
CA SER A 250 -13.54 16.05 -6.02
C SER A 250 -14.81 15.44 -5.45
N PHE A 251 -15.37 16.04 -4.40
CA PHE A 251 -16.58 15.53 -3.73
C PHE A 251 -17.54 16.67 -3.41
N ASP A 252 -18.81 16.56 -3.80
CA ASP A 252 -19.86 17.52 -3.41
C ASP A 252 -20.23 17.36 -1.93
N LEU A 253 -20.30 18.47 -1.18
CA LEU A 253 -20.93 18.51 0.13
C LEU A 253 -22.24 19.29 0.05
N ASP A 254 -23.35 18.57 -0.15
CA ASP A 254 -24.68 19.20 -0.18
C ASP A 254 -25.05 19.78 1.21
N VAL A 255 -24.94 21.11 1.35
CA VAL A 255 -25.30 21.86 2.56
C VAL A 255 -26.61 22.63 2.37
N GLN A 256 -27.68 21.95 2.00
CA GLN A 256 -29.03 22.48 2.19
C GLN A 256 -29.54 22.22 3.63
N ASN A 257 -29.06 23.02 4.60
CA ASN A 257 -29.89 23.73 5.62
C ASN A 257 -29.10 24.37 6.79
N ASN A 258 -29.69 25.42 7.37
CA ASN A 258 -29.12 26.28 8.41
C ASN A 258 -28.92 25.61 9.80
N THR A 259 -27.76 24.98 10.05
CA THR A 259 -27.32 24.65 11.43
C THR A 259 -25.80 24.79 11.66
N ARG A 260 -25.33 26.02 11.93
CA ARG A 260 -23.89 26.32 12.18
C ARG A 260 -23.23 25.49 13.31
N ASN A 261 -23.97 25.11 14.36
CA ASN A 261 -23.38 24.43 15.52
C ASN A 261 -23.26 22.89 15.39
N ILE A 262 -23.90 22.27 14.39
CA ILE A 262 -23.79 20.82 14.14
C ILE A 262 -22.65 20.54 13.14
N LEU A 263 -22.27 21.55 12.35
CA LEU A 263 -21.21 21.46 11.35
C LEU A 263 -19.83 21.24 11.96
N ASP A 264 -19.41 22.02 12.97
CA ASP A 264 -18.04 21.98 13.53
C ASP A 264 -17.51 20.56 13.81
N ASN A 265 -18.27 19.72 14.55
CA ASN A 265 -17.81 18.37 14.91
C ASN A 265 -17.88 17.37 13.75
N LYS A 266 -18.94 17.39 12.93
CA LYS A 266 -19.05 16.48 11.77
C LYS A 266 -18.01 16.83 10.70
N PHE A 267 -17.75 18.13 10.51
CA PHE A 267 -16.76 18.66 9.58
C PHE A 267 -15.34 18.36 10.07
N ALA A 268 -15.01 18.63 11.34
CA ALA A 268 -13.71 18.29 11.91
C ALA A 268 -13.41 16.79 11.81
N ASN A 269 -14.41 15.92 12.06
CA ASN A 269 -14.26 14.48 11.89
C ASN A 269 -14.05 14.08 10.43
N LYS A 270 -14.76 14.69 9.46
CA LYS A 270 -14.50 14.44 8.02
C LYS A 270 -13.08 14.87 7.62
N VAL A 271 -12.67 16.09 7.94
CA VAL A 271 -11.33 16.59 7.61
C VAL A 271 -10.25 15.74 8.29
N TYR A 272 -10.46 15.32 9.55
CA TYR A 272 -9.58 14.37 10.25
C TYR A 272 -9.47 13.03 9.52
N LEU A 273 -10.59 12.45 9.08
CA LEU A 273 -10.65 11.17 8.38
C LEU A 273 -9.87 11.22 7.05
N PHE A 274 -10.12 12.24 6.21
CA PHE A 274 -9.41 12.43 4.95
C PHE A 274 -7.93 12.77 5.15
N THR A 275 -7.61 13.56 6.17
CA THR A 275 -6.24 13.85 6.61
C THR A 275 -5.49 12.59 6.98
N SER A 276 -6.06 11.75 7.86
CA SER A 276 -5.43 10.52 8.32
C SER A 276 -5.26 9.51 7.18
N TYR A 277 -6.22 9.43 6.26
CA TYR A 277 -6.10 8.62 5.04
C TYR A 277 -5.00 9.11 4.10
N GLY A 278 -4.95 10.42 3.81
CA GLY A 278 -3.89 11.01 2.98
C GLY A 278 -2.50 10.83 3.60
N LEU A 279 -2.37 11.08 4.90
CA LEU A 279 -1.14 10.83 5.66
C LEU A 279 -0.75 9.34 5.66
N SER A 280 -1.71 8.43 5.84
CA SER A 280 -1.48 6.99 5.75
C SER A 280 -0.88 6.61 4.40
N LYS A 281 -1.49 7.04 3.28
CA LYS A 281 -0.94 6.80 1.94
C LYS A 281 0.46 7.38 1.75
N ILE A 282 0.75 8.56 2.31
CA ILE A 282 2.10 9.15 2.30
C ILE A 282 3.09 8.25 3.06
N PHE A 283 2.74 7.82 4.29
CA PHE A 283 3.61 6.99 5.13
C PHE A 283 3.89 5.63 4.51
N TYR A 284 2.88 5.07 3.84
CA TYR A 284 2.96 3.80 3.14
C TYR A 284 3.80 3.92 1.85
N TYR A 285 3.31 4.64 0.83
CA TYR A 285 3.91 4.62 -0.51
C TYR A 285 5.24 5.37 -0.65
N LYS A 286 5.52 6.41 0.17
CA LYS A 286 6.71 7.26 -0.02
C LYS A 286 7.75 7.16 1.11
N LEU A 287 7.36 6.72 2.31
CA LEU A 287 8.26 6.71 3.47
C LEU A 287 8.62 5.30 3.98
N ASP A 288 8.01 4.22 3.46
CA ASP A 288 8.12 2.85 3.98
C ASP A 288 7.89 2.77 5.51
N LYS A 289 7.05 3.67 6.03
CA LYS A 289 6.69 3.78 7.45
C LYS A 289 5.35 3.08 7.69
N LEU A 290 5.31 1.80 7.31
CA LEU A 290 4.13 0.91 7.40
C LEU A 290 3.39 1.05 8.74
N VAL A 291 4.09 0.96 9.87
CA VAL A 291 3.51 1.08 11.22
C VAL A 291 2.78 2.40 11.44
N LEU A 292 3.33 3.53 10.97
CA LEU A 292 2.65 4.83 11.09
C LEU A 292 1.43 4.88 10.19
N SER A 293 1.52 4.38 8.95
CA SER A 293 0.36 4.31 8.06
C SER A 293 -0.80 3.54 8.69
N GLN A 294 -0.49 2.38 9.30
CA GLN A 294 -1.47 1.63 10.08
C GLN A 294 -2.06 2.49 11.20
N GLU A 295 -1.19 3.08 12.03
CA GLU A 295 -1.58 3.85 13.20
C GLU A 295 -2.47 5.05 12.81
N TYR A 296 -2.29 5.65 11.62
CA TYR A 296 -3.20 6.66 11.08
C TYR A 296 -4.57 6.11 10.66
N LEU A 297 -4.64 4.97 9.96
CA LEU A 297 -5.91 4.35 9.58
C LEU A 297 -6.67 3.82 10.80
N ASP A 298 -5.99 3.08 11.68
CA ASP A 298 -6.56 2.57 12.92
C ASP A 298 -7.05 3.72 13.80
N ASN A 299 -6.29 4.82 13.97
CA ASN A 299 -6.79 6.00 14.69
C ASN A 299 -7.98 6.70 14.01
N ALA A 300 -8.01 6.72 12.67
CA ALA A 300 -9.10 7.30 11.91
C ALA A 300 -10.39 6.50 12.10
N LEU A 301 -10.27 5.17 12.12
CA LEU A 301 -11.38 4.23 12.22
C LEU A 301 -11.82 4.02 13.67
N ASP A 302 -10.93 3.82 14.64
CA ASP A 302 -11.29 3.69 16.06
C ASP A 302 -12.06 4.91 16.60
N LYS A 303 -11.67 6.13 16.19
CA LYS A 303 -12.33 7.37 16.64
C LYS A 303 -13.65 7.67 15.95
N THR A 304 -13.95 6.99 14.84
CA THR A 304 -15.04 7.40 13.93
C THR A 304 -16.01 6.26 13.59
N ILE A 305 -15.53 5.02 13.56
CA ILE A 305 -16.11 3.86 12.88
C ILE A 305 -15.71 2.55 13.59
N SER A 306 -16.40 2.18 14.67
CA SER A 306 -16.55 0.74 14.94
C SER A 306 -17.39 0.12 13.82
N CYS A 307 -17.25 -1.18 13.54
CA CYS A 307 -18.04 -1.86 12.51
C CYS A 307 -19.57 -1.92 12.82
N ASN A 308 -20.00 -1.28 13.90
CA ASN A 308 -21.37 -1.10 14.34
C ASN A 308 -21.97 0.26 13.87
N ILE A 309 -21.47 0.86 12.79
CA ILE A 309 -22.15 2.03 12.20
C ILE A 309 -23.56 1.63 11.77
N GLU A 310 -24.57 2.24 12.40
CA GLU A 310 -25.91 2.32 11.82
C GLU A 310 -25.80 2.99 10.45
N LYS A 311 -26.19 2.26 9.39
CA LYS A 311 -26.11 2.75 8.01
C LYS A 311 -26.64 4.17 7.91
N SER A 312 -25.78 5.11 7.51
CA SER A 312 -26.22 6.48 7.36
C SER A 312 -27.23 6.56 6.20
N LYS A 313 -28.20 7.47 6.32
CA LYS A 313 -29.20 7.69 5.26
C LYS A 313 -28.59 8.25 3.97
N GLU A 314 -27.35 8.72 4.03
CA GLU A 314 -26.58 9.28 2.91
C GLU A 314 -25.76 8.17 2.22
N ILE A 315 -26.17 7.75 1.02
CA ILE A 315 -25.51 6.65 0.29
C ILE A 315 -24.04 6.98 -0.02
N ALA A 316 -23.74 8.20 -0.49
CA ALA A 316 -22.38 8.62 -0.82
C ALA A 316 -21.42 8.51 0.37
N LYS A 317 -21.88 8.88 1.58
CA LYS A 317 -21.10 8.76 2.81
C LYS A 317 -20.78 7.30 3.16
N ASN A 318 -21.70 6.38 2.90
CA ASN A 318 -21.46 4.95 3.11
C ASN A 318 -20.38 4.42 2.13
N GLN A 319 -20.34 4.93 0.89
CA GLN A 319 -19.31 4.58 -0.11
C GLN A 319 -17.92 5.11 0.26
N GLU A 320 -17.80 6.36 0.73
CA GLU A 320 -16.54 6.92 1.26
C GLU A 320 -15.97 6.03 2.38
N ILE A 321 -16.82 5.67 3.35
CA ILE A 321 -16.43 4.84 4.50
C ILE A 321 -16.04 3.42 4.06
N ALA A 322 -16.78 2.82 3.12
CA ALA A 322 -16.45 1.51 2.59
C ALA A 322 -15.07 1.52 1.89
N THR A 323 -14.75 2.59 1.15
CA THR A 323 -13.43 2.79 0.53
C THR A 323 -12.30 2.91 1.56
N LEU A 324 -12.52 3.50 2.73
CA LEU A 324 -11.50 3.53 3.79
C LEU A 324 -11.23 2.15 4.38
N TYR A 325 -12.28 1.33 4.55
CA TYR A 325 -12.12 -0.07 4.95
C TYR A 325 -11.48 -0.95 3.88
N PHE A 326 -11.75 -0.67 2.60
CA PHE A 326 -11.06 -1.30 1.47
C PHE A 326 -9.55 -1.08 1.54
N GLU A 327 -9.14 0.17 1.75
CA GLU A 327 -7.74 0.59 1.78
C GLU A 327 -7.02 0.07 3.04
N LEU A 328 -7.71 0.02 4.20
CA LEU A 328 -7.20 -0.68 5.37
C LEU A 328 -7.05 -2.18 5.13
N GLY A 329 -7.97 -2.81 4.40
CA GLY A 329 -7.86 -4.23 4.02
C GLY A 329 -6.64 -4.50 3.15
N LEU A 330 -6.45 -3.71 2.09
CA LEU A 330 -5.25 -3.76 1.23
C LEU A 330 -3.96 -3.55 2.02
N PHE A 331 -3.98 -2.57 2.94
CA PHE A 331 -2.85 -2.29 3.82
C PHE A 331 -2.48 -3.48 4.73
N TYR A 332 -3.47 -4.22 5.25
CA TYR A 332 -3.23 -5.45 6.01
C TYR A 332 -2.77 -6.64 5.15
N GLU A 333 -3.09 -6.65 3.84
CA GLU A 333 -2.62 -7.67 2.91
C GLU A 333 -1.15 -7.50 2.48
N ASP A 334 -0.72 -6.26 2.21
CA ASP A 334 0.61 -5.96 1.66
C ASP A 334 1.74 -6.05 2.70
N GLN A 335 1.41 -6.07 4.00
CA GLN A 335 2.44 -6.21 5.02
C GLN A 335 3.34 -7.43 4.79
N LYS A 336 4.65 -7.25 5.05
CA LYS A 336 5.62 -8.35 5.25
C LYS A 336 5.17 -9.37 6.31
N PHE A 337 4.17 -9.01 7.12
CA PHE A 337 3.42 -9.86 8.04
C PHE A 337 1.92 -9.80 7.68
N THR A 338 1.53 -10.39 6.54
CA THR A 338 0.13 -10.37 6.03
C THR A 338 -0.87 -10.74 7.14
N ASN A 339 -1.63 -9.77 7.64
CA ASN A 339 -2.62 -9.99 8.69
C ASN A 339 -3.99 -10.27 8.08
N ILE A 340 -4.16 -11.51 7.64
CA ILE A 340 -5.31 -11.94 6.84
C ILE A 340 -6.64 -11.78 7.60
N GLU A 341 -6.64 -12.02 8.91
CA GLU A 341 -7.84 -11.81 9.75
C GLU A 341 -8.23 -10.33 9.80
N ALA A 342 -7.28 -9.42 9.99
CA ALA A 342 -7.54 -7.98 10.01
C ALA A 342 -7.97 -7.45 8.62
N ALA A 343 -7.38 -7.96 7.55
CA ALA A 343 -7.77 -7.64 6.17
C ALA A 343 -9.21 -8.09 5.87
N LEU A 344 -9.55 -9.36 6.14
CA LEU A 344 -10.91 -9.90 5.98
C LEU A 344 -11.92 -9.11 6.81
N LYS A 345 -11.62 -8.85 8.09
CA LYS A 345 -12.48 -8.05 8.98
C LYS A 345 -12.70 -6.64 8.44
N SER A 346 -11.68 -6.00 7.88
CA SER A 346 -11.79 -4.68 7.26
C SER A 346 -12.75 -4.72 6.06
N TYR A 347 -12.58 -5.69 5.16
CA TYR A 347 -13.50 -5.89 4.03
C TYR A 347 -14.94 -6.20 4.47
N GLU A 348 -15.14 -7.05 5.47
CA GLU A 348 -16.47 -7.31 6.05
C GLU A 348 -17.13 -6.03 6.58
N CYS A 349 -16.36 -5.15 7.22
CA CYS A 349 -16.89 -3.88 7.73
C CYS A 349 -17.20 -2.89 6.60
N GLY A 350 -16.39 -2.86 5.53
CA GLY A 350 -16.73 -2.15 4.30
C GLY A 350 -18.04 -2.65 3.66
N LEU A 351 -18.20 -3.97 3.54
CA LEU A 351 -19.41 -4.60 2.96
C LEU A 351 -20.67 -4.50 3.83
N LYS A 352 -20.52 -4.39 5.15
CA LYS A 352 -21.64 -4.06 6.06
C LYS A 352 -22.19 -2.66 5.75
N ILE A 353 -21.33 -1.73 5.35
CA ILE A 353 -21.65 -0.32 5.14
C ILE A 353 -22.16 -0.09 3.71
N ASP A 354 -21.39 -0.48 2.68
CA ASP A 354 -21.87 -0.62 1.30
C ASP A 354 -21.76 -2.07 0.83
N ASN A 355 -22.91 -2.76 0.75
CA ASN A 355 -22.97 -4.14 0.30
C ASN A 355 -22.77 -4.31 -1.22
N ASN A 356 -22.76 -3.22 -2.00
CA ASN A 356 -22.56 -3.23 -3.45
C ASN A 356 -21.11 -2.92 -3.86
N ALA A 357 -20.21 -2.66 -2.90
CA ALA A 357 -18.80 -2.35 -3.16
C ALA A 357 -18.07 -3.56 -3.79
N SER A 358 -18.08 -3.63 -5.11
CA SER A 358 -17.61 -4.79 -5.89
C SER A 358 -16.10 -4.98 -5.83
N ASN A 359 -15.33 -3.90 -5.69
CA ASN A 359 -13.90 -3.92 -5.43
C ASN A 359 -13.58 -4.63 -4.09
N ILE A 360 -14.35 -4.33 -3.04
CA ILE A 360 -14.18 -4.96 -1.71
C ILE A 360 -14.49 -6.46 -1.79
N ARG A 361 -15.61 -6.83 -2.43
CA ARG A 361 -15.96 -8.24 -2.66
C ARG A 361 -14.85 -8.97 -3.45
N PHE A 362 -14.32 -8.33 -4.49
CA PHE A 362 -13.27 -8.91 -5.33
C PHE A 362 -11.96 -9.15 -4.56
N GLN A 363 -11.47 -8.17 -3.80
CA GLN A 363 -10.26 -8.39 -2.98
C GLN A 363 -10.49 -9.38 -1.85
N MET A 364 -11.66 -9.37 -1.20
CA MET A 364 -12.02 -10.40 -0.22
C MET A 364 -12.01 -11.82 -0.84
N ALA A 365 -12.42 -11.97 -2.10
CA ALA A 365 -12.31 -13.24 -2.83
C ALA A 365 -10.85 -13.61 -3.19
N ASN A 366 -10.01 -12.64 -3.58
CA ASN A 366 -8.57 -12.85 -3.77
C ASN A 366 -7.92 -13.35 -2.48
N LEU A 367 -8.27 -12.75 -1.34
CA LEU A 367 -7.76 -13.10 -0.03
C LEU A 367 -8.22 -14.49 0.44
N TYR A 368 -9.50 -14.85 0.21
CA TYR A 368 -9.97 -16.23 0.43
C TYR A 368 -9.21 -17.23 -0.45
N ASN A 369 -8.91 -16.91 -1.71
CA ASN A 369 -8.09 -17.77 -2.57
C ASN A 369 -6.66 -17.94 -2.02
N LYS A 370 -6.04 -16.86 -1.55
CA LYS A 370 -4.70 -16.82 -0.94
C LYS A 370 -4.58 -17.74 0.29
N ILE A 371 -5.63 -17.87 1.11
CA ILE A 371 -5.68 -18.81 2.25
C ILE A 371 -6.22 -20.21 1.94
N GLY A 372 -6.43 -20.55 0.65
CA GLY A 372 -6.91 -21.87 0.25
C GLY A 372 -8.42 -22.09 0.44
N GLU A 373 -9.18 -21.07 0.84
CA GLU A 373 -10.65 -21.05 0.93
C GLU A 373 -11.30 -20.91 -0.46
N LYS A 374 -10.85 -21.75 -1.40
CA LYS A 374 -11.13 -21.67 -2.85
C LYS A 374 -12.62 -21.67 -3.18
N LEU A 375 -13.44 -22.39 -2.41
CA LEU A 375 -14.90 -22.44 -2.61
C LEU A 375 -15.56 -21.08 -2.31
N LYS A 376 -15.15 -20.39 -1.23
CA LYS A 376 -15.65 -19.06 -0.88
C LYS A 376 -15.26 -18.03 -1.94
N ALA A 377 -14.00 -18.04 -2.36
CA ALA A 377 -13.49 -17.19 -3.44
C ALA A 377 -14.28 -17.40 -4.75
N LYS A 378 -14.42 -18.65 -5.19
CA LYS A 378 -15.15 -19.03 -6.42
C LYS A 378 -16.62 -18.63 -6.38
N LEU A 379 -17.29 -18.74 -5.22
CA LEU A 379 -18.65 -18.27 -5.02
C LEU A 379 -18.76 -16.75 -5.24
N ILE A 380 -17.90 -15.96 -4.59
CA ILE A 380 -17.91 -14.49 -4.70
C ILE A 380 -17.60 -14.02 -6.12
N TYR A 381 -16.61 -14.60 -6.81
CA TYR A 381 -16.37 -14.28 -8.23
C TYR A 381 -17.59 -14.59 -9.11
N THR A 382 -18.32 -15.68 -8.80
CA THR A 382 -19.55 -16.04 -9.53
C THR A 382 -20.71 -15.09 -9.23
N GLU A 383 -20.82 -14.55 -8.02
CA GLU A 383 -21.78 -13.47 -7.72
C GLU A 383 -21.44 -12.17 -8.47
N LEU A 384 -20.14 -11.84 -8.55
CA LEU A 384 -19.67 -10.62 -9.22
C LEU A 384 -19.92 -10.65 -10.74
N THR A 385 -19.72 -11.80 -11.40
CA THR A 385 -19.95 -11.93 -12.84
C THR A 385 -21.44 -11.90 -13.22
N ASN A 386 -22.31 -12.41 -12.34
CA ASN A 386 -23.77 -12.46 -12.57
C ASN A 386 -24.51 -11.15 -12.21
N SER A 387 -23.84 -10.15 -11.64
CA SER A 387 -24.49 -8.91 -11.16
C SER A 387 -24.40 -7.77 -12.17
N ASP A 388 -25.53 -7.24 -12.63
CA ASP A 388 -25.59 -6.12 -13.58
C ASP A 388 -24.96 -4.82 -13.05
N ARG A 389 -24.81 -4.68 -11.73
CA ARG A 389 -24.27 -3.47 -11.08
C ARG A 389 -22.74 -3.45 -10.96
N VAL A 390 -22.07 -4.55 -11.30
CA VAL A 390 -20.60 -4.67 -11.19
C VAL A 390 -19.93 -4.10 -12.45
N PRO A 391 -18.92 -3.22 -12.32
CA PRO A 391 -18.16 -2.69 -13.46
C PRO A 391 -17.54 -3.79 -14.33
N ASN A 392 -17.45 -3.56 -15.64
CA ASN A 392 -16.94 -4.54 -16.60
C ASN A 392 -15.50 -5.00 -16.30
N GLU A 393 -14.66 -4.12 -15.75
CA GLU A 393 -13.31 -4.46 -15.29
C GLU A 393 -13.33 -5.54 -14.19
N ILE A 394 -14.12 -5.34 -13.13
CA ILE A 394 -14.28 -6.29 -12.03
C ILE A 394 -14.95 -7.60 -12.51
N LYS A 395 -15.89 -7.52 -13.47
CA LYS A 395 -16.43 -8.71 -14.15
C LYS A 395 -15.34 -9.46 -14.91
N SER A 396 -14.51 -8.75 -15.68
CA SER A 396 -13.41 -9.34 -16.44
C SER A 396 -12.44 -10.09 -15.55
N LEU A 397 -11.97 -9.41 -14.49
CA LEU A 397 -11.13 -10.00 -13.46
C LEU A 397 -11.77 -11.23 -12.81
N SER A 398 -13.05 -11.15 -12.45
CA SER A 398 -13.77 -12.26 -11.82
C SER A 398 -13.92 -13.47 -12.77
N PHE A 399 -14.24 -13.25 -14.06
CA PHE A 399 -14.24 -14.31 -15.07
C PHE A 399 -12.85 -14.95 -15.22
N ALA A 400 -11.79 -14.14 -15.25
CA ALA A 400 -10.42 -14.64 -15.35
C ALA A 400 -10.01 -15.48 -14.12
N GLN A 401 -10.36 -15.06 -12.90
CA GLN A 401 -10.10 -15.84 -11.69
C GLN A 401 -10.85 -17.19 -11.68
N ILE A 402 -12.10 -17.22 -12.18
CA ILE A 402 -12.83 -18.49 -12.38
C ILE A 402 -12.14 -19.36 -13.44
N GLY A 403 -11.63 -18.75 -14.52
CA GLY A 403 -10.82 -19.40 -15.55
C GLY A 403 -9.56 -20.07 -14.97
N ILE A 404 -8.79 -19.34 -14.16
CA ILE A 404 -7.58 -19.83 -13.47
C ILE A 404 -7.92 -21.02 -12.55
N PHE A 405 -9.02 -20.96 -11.79
CA PHE A 405 -9.48 -22.11 -10.99
C PHE A 405 -9.78 -23.34 -11.85
N LEU A 406 -10.49 -23.16 -12.97
CA LEU A 406 -10.84 -24.26 -13.87
C LEU A 406 -9.60 -24.87 -14.53
N ALA A 407 -8.62 -24.05 -14.93
CA ALA A 407 -7.36 -24.54 -15.49
C ALA A 407 -6.55 -25.35 -14.47
N LYS A 408 -6.46 -24.89 -13.21
CA LYS A 408 -5.84 -25.64 -12.10
C LYS A 408 -6.59 -26.92 -11.71
N GLU A 409 -7.86 -27.03 -12.06
CA GLU A 409 -8.66 -28.28 -12.00
C GLU A 409 -8.51 -29.13 -13.30
N SER A 410 -7.56 -28.81 -14.18
CA SER A 410 -7.34 -29.42 -15.51
C SER A 410 -8.53 -29.34 -16.47
N LYS A 411 -9.45 -28.39 -16.27
CA LYS A 411 -10.67 -28.17 -17.08
C LYS A 411 -10.47 -27.05 -18.10
N CYS A 412 -9.41 -27.15 -18.89
CA CYS A 412 -8.96 -26.11 -19.82
C CYS A 412 -10.05 -25.63 -20.80
N ASP A 413 -10.90 -26.52 -21.32
CA ASP A 413 -12.01 -26.12 -22.21
C ASP A 413 -13.03 -25.20 -21.54
N LYS A 414 -13.26 -25.39 -20.22
CA LYS A 414 -14.16 -24.53 -19.42
C LYS A 414 -13.45 -23.25 -19.01
N ALA A 415 -12.16 -23.32 -18.67
CA ALA A 415 -11.35 -22.15 -18.41
C ALA A 415 -11.36 -21.18 -19.62
N GLU A 416 -11.17 -21.71 -20.82
CA GLU A 416 -11.23 -20.96 -22.09
C GLU A 416 -12.59 -20.27 -22.31
N GLN A 417 -13.70 -20.88 -21.90
CA GLN A 417 -15.02 -20.26 -21.98
C GLN A 417 -15.15 -19.05 -21.05
N GLU A 418 -14.62 -19.14 -19.82
CA GLU A 418 -14.63 -18.00 -18.89
C GLU A 418 -13.65 -16.89 -19.33
N PHE A 419 -12.45 -17.24 -19.80
CA PHE A 419 -11.53 -16.23 -20.34
C PHE A 419 -12.09 -15.51 -21.58
N LYS A 420 -12.88 -16.17 -22.43
CA LYS A 420 -13.60 -15.49 -23.53
C LYS A 420 -14.57 -14.42 -23.01
N LYS A 421 -15.25 -14.65 -21.88
CA LYS A 421 -16.11 -13.65 -21.24
C LYS A 421 -15.30 -12.51 -20.63
N SER A 422 -14.15 -12.82 -20.04
CA SER A 422 -13.16 -11.82 -19.58
C SER A 422 -12.70 -10.93 -20.74
N VAL A 423 -12.16 -11.50 -21.82
CA VAL A 423 -11.75 -10.77 -23.05
C VAL A 423 -12.88 -9.91 -23.65
N THR A 424 -14.14 -10.33 -23.52
CA THR A 424 -15.30 -9.56 -23.98
C THR A 424 -15.63 -8.38 -23.06
N SER A 425 -15.26 -8.46 -21.78
CA SER A 425 -15.51 -7.44 -20.75
C SER A 425 -14.37 -6.42 -20.64
N ASP A 426 -13.12 -6.90 -20.75
CA ASP A 426 -11.90 -6.11 -20.92
C ASP A 426 -10.94 -6.88 -21.85
N LEU A 427 -10.64 -6.30 -23.00
CA LEU A 427 -9.81 -6.92 -24.04
C LEU A 427 -8.36 -7.13 -23.59
N SER A 428 -7.75 -6.14 -22.95
CA SER A 428 -6.32 -6.16 -22.63
C SER A 428 -6.05 -7.16 -21.51
N LEU A 429 -6.76 -6.97 -20.40
CA LEU A 429 -6.62 -7.77 -19.19
C LEU A 429 -7.04 -9.22 -19.40
N GLY A 430 -8.11 -9.43 -20.17
CA GLY A 430 -8.57 -10.78 -20.51
C GLY A 430 -7.60 -11.54 -21.41
N LEU A 431 -6.93 -10.86 -22.37
CA LEU A 431 -5.93 -11.49 -23.22
C LEU A 431 -4.67 -11.86 -22.44
N GLU A 432 -4.19 -10.98 -21.55
CA GLU A 432 -3.00 -11.22 -20.73
C GLU A 432 -3.18 -12.44 -19.82
N LEU A 433 -4.30 -12.49 -19.07
CA LEU A 433 -4.60 -13.59 -18.15
C LEU A 433 -4.88 -14.89 -18.90
N ARG A 434 -5.57 -14.83 -20.05
CA ARG A 434 -5.80 -16.02 -20.90
C ARG A 434 -4.51 -16.55 -21.49
N ALA A 435 -3.63 -15.69 -22.00
CA ALA A 435 -2.33 -16.08 -22.53
C ALA A 435 -1.51 -16.82 -21.46
N SER A 436 -1.48 -16.30 -20.23
CA SER A 436 -0.69 -16.85 -19.13
C SER A 436 -1.17 -18.26 -18.78
N THR A 437 -2.48 -18.42 -18.52
CA THR A 437 -3.05 -19.74 -18.20
C THR A 437 -3.00 -20.72 -19.38
N ARG A 438 -3.15 -20.26 -20.63
CA ARG A 438 -2.92 -21.10 -21.82
C ARG A 438 -1.47 -21.60 -21.87
N PHE A 439 -0.50 -20.75 -21.53
CA PHE A 439 0.92 -21.05 -21.62
C PHE A 439 1.40 -21.99 -20.50
N PHE A 440 1.07 -21.67 -19.24
CA PHE A 440 1.62 -22.36 -18.07
C PHE A 440 0.73 -23.49 -17.51
N ASP A 441 -0.59 -23.28 -17.39
CA ASP A 441 -1.49 -24.29 -16.81
C ASP A 441 -2.00 -25.30 -17.86
N CYS A 442 -2.33 -24.84 -19.07
CA CYS A 442 -3.05 -25.61 -20.10
C CYS A 442 -2.20 -26.05 -21.31
N GLN A 443 -0.92 -25.68 -21.39
CA GLN A 443 0.03 -26.05 -22.44
C GLN A 443 -0.43 -25.75 -23.89
N ASN A 444 -1.37 -24.81 -24.06
CA ASN A 444 -1.85 -24.32 -25.36
C ASN A 444 -0.96 -23.16 -25.85
N PHE A 445 0.29 -23.48 -26.16
CA PHE A 445 1.29 -22.49 -26.59
C PHE A 445 0.88 -21.72 -27.85
N HIS A 446 0.14 -22.35 -28.78
CA HIS A 446 -0.33 -21.70 -30.01
C HIS A 446 -1.34 -20.59 -29.69
N GLY A 447 -2.35 -20.89 -28.86
CA GLY A 447 -3.32 -19.89 -28.42
C GLY A 447 -2.70 -18.80 -27.54
N ALA A 448 -1.73 -19.15 -26.69
CA ALA A 448 -1.01 -18.16 -25.89
C ALA A 448 -0.22 -17.16 -26.76
N ILE A 449 0.50 -17.65 -27.78
CA ILE A 449 1.24 -16.79 -28.72
C ILE A 449 0.29 -15.93 -29.56
N GLU A 450 -0.86 -16.46 -29.97
CA GLU A 450 -1.90 -15.69 -30.66
C GLU A 450 -2.45 -14.54 -29.79
N ASP A 451 -2.71 -14.81 -28.51
CA ASP A 451 -3.18 -13.79 -27.56
C ASP A 451 -2.13 -12.70 -27.32
N LEU A 452 -0.85 -13.08 -27.16
CA LEU A 452 0.27 -12.14 -27.03
C LEU A 452 0.48 -11.30 -28.30
N ASP A 453 0.39 -11.91 -29.49
CA ASP A 453 0.44 -11.23 -30.78
C ASP A 453 -0.73 -10.24 -30.96
N LYS A 454 -1.92 -10.55 -30.43
CA LYS A 454 -3.04 -9.61 -30.37
C LYS A 454 -2.78 -8.48 -29.36
N LEU A 455 -2.42 -8.81 -28.12
CA LEU A 455 -2.16 -7.86 -27.05
C LEU A 455 -1.05 -6.85 -27.41
N CYS A 456 0.05 -7.33 -28.01
CA CYS A 456 1.15 -6.48 -28.50
C CYS A 456 0.74 -5.51 -29.63
N ARG A 457 -0.32 -5.81 -30.39
CA ARG A 457 -0.85 -4.90 -31.43
C ARG A 457 -1.75 -3.80 -30.85
N GLU A 458 -2.49 -4.11 -29.79
CA GLU A 458 -3.33 -3.12 -29.08
C GLU A 458 -2.48 -2.19 -28.19
N MET A 459 -1.43 -2.71 -27.56
CA MET A 459 -0.68 -1.99 -26.51
C MET A 459 0.67 -1.37 -26.97
N ASP A 460 1.08 -1.59 -28.23
CA ASP A 460 2.32 -1.15 -28.92
C ASP A 460 3.56 -0.88 -28.03
N LYS A 461 3.58 0.24 -27.30
CA LYS A 461 4.63 0.65 -26.35
C LYS A 461 4.91 -0.36 -25.22
N ASN A 462 3.91 -1.09 -24.74
CA ASN A 462 4.08 -2.01 -23.60
C ASN A 462 4.43 -3.46 -23.99
N CYS A 463 4.48 -3.78 -25.28
CA CYS A 463 4.71 -5.15 -25.76
C CYS A 463 6.00 -5.79 -25.19
N GLN A 464 7.11 -5.03 -25.09
CA GLN A 464 8.37 -5.56 -24.56
C GLN A 464 8.27 -6.00 -23.10
N ASN A 465 7.59 -5.22 -22.24
CA ASN A 465 7.43 -5.54 -20.82
C ASN A 465 6.62 -6.83 -20.63
N ILE A 466 5.58 -7.03 -21.45
CA ILE A 466 4.77 -8.25 -21.45
C ILE A 466 5.64 -9.45 -21.85
N LEU A 467 6.40 -9.36 -22.94
CA LEU A 467 7.26 -10.48 -23.37
C LEU A 467 8.37 -10.79 -22.34
N MET A 468 8.91 -9.76 -21.69
CA MET A 468 9.88 -9.90 -20.59
C MET A 468 9.29 -10.63 -19.38
N PHE A 469 8.04 -10.36 -18.99
CA PHE A 469 7.36 -11.11 -17.93
C PHE A 469 7.25 -12.61 -18.25
N TYR A 470 6.81 -12.99 -19.46
CA TYR A 470 6.74 -14.41 -19.85
C TYR A 470 8.11 -15.07 -19.91
N HIS A 471 9.12 -14.32 -20.32
CA HIS A 471 10.51 -14.74 -20.29
C HIS A 471 10.98 -15.02 -18.85
N GLU A 472 10.74 -14.13 -17.89
CA GLU A 472 11.09 -14.34 -16.47
C GLU A 472 10.34 -15.55 -15.87
N GLN A 473 9.06 -15.72 -16.18
CA GLN A 473 8.29 -16.90 -15.74
C GLN A 473 8.89 -18.20 -16.31
N LEU A 474 9.35 -18.22 -17.56
CA LEU A 474 10.08 -19.36 -18.14
C LEU A 474 11.41 -19.68 -17.44
N LEU A 475 12.10 -18.68 -16.87
CA LEU A 475 13.33 -18.90 -16.11
C LEU A 475 13.09 -19.57 -14.75
N GLN A 476 11.90 -19.40 -14.17
CA GLN A 476 11.53 -19.97 -12.87
C GLN A 476 11.07 -21.44 -12.95
N LEU A 477 10.82 -21.96 -14.15
CA LEU A 477 10.41 -23.35 -14.35
C LEU A 477 11.55 -24.35 -14.19
N GLU A 478 11.21 -25.60 -13.84
CA GLU A 478 12.17 -26.70 -13.86
C GLU A 478 12.79 -26.86 -15.25
N ARG A 479 14.08 -27.23 -15.31
CA ARG A 479 14.83 -27.37 -16.57
C ARG A 479 14.15 -28.28 -17.58
N SER A 480 13.51 -29.37 -17.13
CA SER A 480 12.71 -30.31 -17.93
C SER A 480 11.51 -29.62 -18.61
N GLN A 481 10.73 -28.88 -17.82
CA GLN A 481 9.56 -28.12 -18.28
C GLN A 481 9.97 -27.00 -19.23
N LYS A 482 10.99 -26.21 -18.87
CA LYS A 482 11.55 -25.14 -19.72
C LYS A 482 11.97 -25.68 -21.09
N LEU A 483 12.74 -26.78 -21.12
CA LEU A 483 13.17 -27.40 -22.38
C LEU A 483 11.98 -27.85 -23.25
N HIS A 484 10.96 -28.49 -22.65
CA HIS A 484 9.76 -28.90 -23.37
C HIS A 484 9.01 -27.71 -23.99
N ILE A 485 8.82 -26.63 -23.23
CA ILE A 485 8.13 -25.43 -23.72
C ILE A 485 8.94 -24.75 -24.83
N VAL A 486 10.26 -24.59 -24.66
CA VAL A 486 11.16 -24.01 -25.66
C VAL A 486 11.15 -24.82 -26.97
N GLU A 487 11.11 -26.16 -26.89
CA GLU A 487 10.95 -27.03 -28.06
C GLU A 487 9.65 -26.72 -28.82
N LYS A 488 8.50 -26.77 -28.13
CA LYS A 488 7.17 -26.52 -28.71
C LYS A 488 7.06 -25.13 -29.33
N ILE A 489 7.58 -24.12 -28.65
CA ILE A 489 7.57 -22.73 -29.13
C ILE A 489 8.45 -22.57 -30.37
N ASN A 490 9.60 -23.25 -30.46
CA ASN A 490 10.42 -23.25 -31.66
C ASN A 490 9.74 -23.96 -32.85
N THR A 491 8.96 -25.03 -32.63
CA THR A 491 8.11 -25.62 -33.68
C THR A 491 7.06 -24.61 -34.21
N ILE A 492 6.46 -23.83 -33.31
CA ILE A 492 5.51 -22.76 -33.68
C ILE A 492 6.23 -21.64 -34.46
N LYS A 493 7.43 -21.23 -34.03
CA LYS A 493 8.27 -20.22 -34.72
C LYS A 493 8.61 -20.59 -36.15
N GLN A 494 8.89 -21.86 -36.41
CA GLN A 494 9.19 -22.39 -37.75
C GLN A 494 7.94 -22.42 -38.64
N SER A 495 6.78 -22.79 -38.08
CA SER A 495 5.52 -22.92 -38.82
C SER A 495 4.72 -21.62 -38.98
N GLN A 496 4.98 -20.60 -38.14
CA GLN A 496 4.26 -19.31 -38.14
C GLN A 496 5.23 -18.12 -38.14
N PRO A 497 5.85 -17.77 -39.29
CA PRO A 497 6.85 -16.71 -39.37
C PRO A 497 6.40 -15.34 -38.86
N LYS A 498 5.08 -15.03 -38.96
CA LYS A 498 4.46 -13.81 -38.42
C LYS A 498 4.73 -13.61 -36.92
N TRP A 499 4.85 -14.68 -36.15
CA TRP A 499 5.04 -14.64 -34.69
C TRP A 499 6.51 -14.68 -34.27
N LYS A 500 7.45 -14.67 -35.23
CA LYS A 500 8.89 -14.69 -34.95
C LYS A 500 9.31 -13.59 -33.98
N ARG A 501 8.74 -12.38 -34.07
CA ARG A 501 9.03 -11.26 -33.14
C ARG A 501 8.61 -11.56 -31.69
N ILE A 502 7.37 -12.03 -31.51
CA ILE A 502 6.80 -12.39 -30.19
C ILE A 502 7.61 -13.51 -29.55
N ILE A 503 7.84 -14.58 -30.30
CA ILE A 503 8.58 -15.74 -29.81
C ILE A 503 10.04 -15.39 -29.49
N ASN A 504 10.68 -14.56 -30.33
CA ASN A 504 12.02 -14.06 -30.04
C ASN A 504 12.04 -13.27 -28.71
N GLY A 505 11.10 -12.37 -28.48
CA GLY A 505 11.04 -11.63 -27.20
C GLY A 505 10.86 -12.51 -25.95
N ILE A 506 10.24 -13.69 -26.09
CA ILE A 506 10.10 -14.69 -25.01
C ILE A 506 11.39 -15.51 -24.80
N LEU A 507 12.16 -15.76 -25.87
CA LEU A 507 13.31 -16.68 -25.87
C LEU A 507 14.70 -16.00 -25.87
N GLU A 508 14.85 -14.77 -26.35
CA GLU A 508 16.16 -14.16 -26.62
C GLU A 508 16.97 -13.81 -25.36
N ASN A 509 16.39 -13.97 -24.18
CA ASN A 509 17.05 -13.82 -22.88
C ASN A 509 17.19 -15.17 -22.10
N SER A 510 16.81 -16.32 -22.69
CA SER A 510 16.59 -17.60 -21.97
C SER A 510 17.67 -18.67 -22.08
#